data_AF-V4AK19-F1
#
_entry.id   AF-V4AK19-F1
#
_cell.length_a   1.000
_cell.length_b   1.000
_cell.length_c   1.000
_cell.angle_alpha   90.00
_cell.angle_beta   90.00
_cell.angle_gamma   90.00
#
_symmetry.space_group_name_H-M   'P 1'
#
loop_
_entity.id
_entity.type
_entity.pdbx_description
1 polymer ?
#
loop_
_entity_poly.entity_id
_entity_poly.type
_entity_poly.pdbx_seq_one_letter_code
_entity_poly.pdbx_strand_id
1 'polypeptide(L)'
;MANKFGLGSLSLETKKPNTTAWINKAKPYFVDQIGDTLQGDLDMNNFTITNLKSPENDNDAVHKKYLREQINSIEVKVDSIFFRQNPRFSNKFNAQKVLQFIKKCRI
;
A
#
# COMPACT_ATOMS: atom_id res chain seq x y z
N MET A 1 -58.22 -33.96 52.22
CA MET A 1 -57.21 -32.95 52.58
C MET A 1 -56.39 -32.70 51.32
N ALA A 2 -56.61 -31.56 50.66
CA ALA A 2 -56.08 -31.28 49.32
C ALA A 2 -54.82 -30.42 49.41
N ASN A 3 -53.69 -30.95 48.95
CA ASN A 3 -52.44 -30.24 48.73
C ASN A 3 -52.42 -29.67 47.29
N LYS A 4 -52.78 -28.39 47.19
CA LYS A 4 -52.68 -27.58 45.96
C LYS A 4 -51.20 -27.26 45.72
N PHE A 5 -50.51 -28.07 44.92
CA PHE A 5 -49.22 -27.64 44.36
C PHE A 5 -49.50 -26.52 43.35
N GLY A 6 -49.15 -25.29 43.74
CA GLY A 6 -49.21 -24.13 42.85
C GLY A 6 -48.20 -24.32 41.72
N LEU A 7 -48.67 -24.79 40.57
CA LEU A 7 -47.95 -24.71 39.30
C LEU A 7 -47.94 -23.24 38.84
N GLY A 8 -47.04 -22.45 39.43
CA GLY A 8 -46.57 -21.22 38.80
C GLY A 8 -45.71 -21.61 37.61
N SER A 9 -46.28 -21.60 36.41
CA SER A 9 -45.52 -21.75 35.18
C SER A 9 -44.62 -20.53 34.99
N LEU A 10 -43.35 -20.65 35.39
CA LEU A 10 -42.34 -19.69 34.95
C LEU A 10 -42.14 -19.92 33.45
N SER A 11 -42.63 -19.00 32.63
CA SER A 11 -42.40 -19.04 31.18
C SER A 11 -40.89 -18.93 30.93
N LEU A 12 -40.27 -20.02 30.49
CA LEU A 12 -38.94 -19.99 29.91
C LEU A 12 -39.04 -19.24 28.58
N GLU A 13 -38.73 -17.95 28.60
CA GLU A 13 -38.55 -17.13 27.41
C GLU A 13 -37.45 -17.74 26.55
N THR A 14 -37.87 -18.50 25.54
CA THR A 14 -36.99 -18.96 24.48
C THR A 14 -36.92 -17.87 23.42
N LYS A 15 -35.69 -17.39 23.21
CA LYS A 15 -35.17 -16.65 22.04
C LYS A 15 -35.21 -15.12 22.09
N LYS A 16 -34.06 -14.56 22.50
CA LYS A 16 -33.35 -13.63 21.61
C LYS A 16 -31.91 -14.12 21.44
N PRO A 17 -31.48 -14.52 20.23
CA PRO A 17 -30.07 -14.81 19.97
C PRO A 17 -29.29 -13.49 20.03
N ASN A 18 -27.98 -13.58 20.25
CA ASN A 18 -26.95 -12.58 19.96
C ASN A 18 -26.91 -11.22 20.70
N THR A 19 -26.84 -11.23 22.02
CA THR A 19 -26.30 -10.08 22.79
C THR A 19 -24.76 -9.91 22.69
N THR A 20 -24.11 -10.55 21.71
CA THR A 20 -22.71 -10.27 21.33
C THR A 20 -22.59 -9.48 20.03
N ALA A 21 -23.72 -9.21 19.33
CA ALA A 21 -23.72 -8.41 18.10
C ALA A 21 -23.86 -6.89 18.34
N TRP A 22 -24.28 -6.46 19.54
CA TRP A 22 -24.60 -5.06 19.84
C TRP A 22 -23.46 -4.27 20.51
N ILE A 23 -22.34 -4.92 20.86
CA ILE A 23 -21.17 -4.25 21.46
C ILE A 23 -20.15 -3.79 20.40
N ASN A 24 -20.29 -4.20 19.13
CA ASN A 24 -19.38 -3.77 18.06
C ASN A 24 -19.75 -2.43 17.41
N LYS A 25 -20.61 -1.60 18.03
CA LYS A 25 -21.10 -0.33 17.45
C LYS A 25 -20.16 0.88 17.60
N ALA A 26 -18.91 0.67 18.00
CA ALA A 26 -17.82 1.62 17.78
C ALA A 26 -16.47 0.94 18.05
N LYS A 27 -16.01 0.07 17.15
CA LYS A 27 -14.56 -0.12 16.99
C LYS A 27 -14.17 0.74 15.79
N PRO A 28 -13.45 1.87 15.94
CA PRO A 28 -12.87 2.52 14.78
C PRO A 28 -12.01 1.48 14.07
N TYR A 29 -12.22 1.32 12.77
CA TYR A 29 -11.78 0.20 11.92
C TYR A 29 -10.28 -0.12 12.03
N PHE A 30 -9.90 -0.88 13.04
CA PHE A 30 -8.56 -1.44 13.14
C PHE A 30 -8.54 -2.74 12.35
N VAL A 31 -7.55 -2.88 11.47
CA VAL A 31 -7.25 -4.15 10.81
C VAL A 31 -6.60 -5.10 11.80
N ASP A 32 -7.02 -6.36 11.78
CA ASP A 32 -6.40 -7.41 12.60
C ASP A 32 -5.00 -7.76 12.06
N GLN A 33 -4.00 -7.80 12.95
CA GLN A 33 -2.61 -8.10 12.59
C GLN A 33 -2.41 -9.52 12.03
N ILE A 34 -3.30 -10.45 12.40
CA ILE A 34 -3.25 -11.86 11.99
C ILE A 34 -3.89 -12.04 10.59
N GLY A 35 -4.59 -11.03 10.10
CA GLY A 35 -5.27 -11.03 8.81
C GLY A 35 -6.63 -10.38 8.93
N ASP A 36 -6.87 -9.40 8.07
CA ASP A 36 -8.17 -8.79 7.84
C ASP A 36 -8.33 -8.56 6.33
N THR A 37 -9.56 -8.61 5.83
CA THR A 37 -9.85 -8.28 4.44
C THR A 37 -10.26 -6.82 4.37
N LEU A 38 -9.30 -5.95 4.00
CA LEU A 38 -9.60 -4.57 3.65
C LEU A 38 -10.45 -4.53 2.38
N GLN A 39 -11.71 -4.12 2.50
CA GLN A 39 -12.57 -3.81 1.36
C GLN A 39 -12.61 -2.29 1.16
N GLY A 40 -12.28 -1.84 -0.05
CA GLY A 40 -12.24 -0.41 -0.42
C GLY A 40 -10.88 0.25 -0.15
N ASP A 41 -10.87 1.57 -0.29
CA ASP A 41 -9.65 2.38 -0.17
C ASP A 41 -9.27 2.60 1.31
N LEU A 42 -7.96 2.57 1.60
CA LEU A 42 -7.42 2.89 2.91
C LEU A 42 -6.84 4.31 2.91
N ASP A 43 -7.52 5.25 3.57
CA ASP A 43 -7.01 6.59 3.81
C ASP A 43 -6.18 6.63 5.10
N MET A 44 -4.88 6.89 4.95
CA MET A 44 -3.95 7.07 6.08
C MET A 44 -3.85 8.54 6.52
N ASN A 45 -4.68 9.43 5.98
CA ASN A 45 -4.61 10.87 6.15
C ASN A 45 -3.18 11.36 5.85
N ASN A 46 -2.67 12.32 6.62
CA ASN A 46 -1.29 12.81 6.48
C ASN A 46 -0.28 12.03 7.33
N PHE A 47 -0.56 10.77 7.67
CA PHE A 47 0.38 9.93 8.42
C PHE A 47 1.29 9.14 7.47
N THR A 48 2.47 8.77 7.98
CA THR A 48 3.45 7.98 7.23
C THR A 48 3.31 6.49 7.55
N ILE A 49 3.54 5.65 6.52
CA ILE A 49 3.67 4.20 6.69
C ILE A 49 5.16 3.89 6.81
N THR A 50 5.57 3.29 7.93
CA THR A 50 6.98 3.00 8.25
C THR A 50 7.25 1.49 8.22
N ASN A 51 8.54 1.10 8.23
CA ASN A 51 8.99 -0.29 8.32
C ASN A 51 8.51 -1.24 7.21
N LEU A 52 8.25 -0.70 6.00
CA LEU A 52 7.99 -1.53 4.81
C LEU A 52 9.26 -2.24 4.33
N LYS A 53 9.14 -3.53 4.03
CA LYS A 53 10.19 -4.32 3.35
C LYS A 53 10.26 -3.90 1.87
N SER A 54 11.39 -4.19 1.22
CA SER A 54 11.46 -4.12 -0.25
C SER A 54 10.40 -5.02 -0.88
N PRO A 55 9.73 -4.57 -1.96
CA PRO A 55 8.71 -5.34 -2.65
C PRO A 55 9.32 -6.59 -3.33
N GLU A 56 8.59 -7.71 -3.29
CA GLU A 56 8.92 -8.97 -3.97
C GLU A 56 7.91 -9.30 -5.08
N ASN A 57 6.65 -8.88 -4.93
CA ASN A 57 5.57 -9.08 -5.89
C ASN A 57 5.09 -7.76 -6.51
N ASP A 58 4.41 -7.85 -7.65
CA ASP A 58 3.93 -6.69 -8.41
C ASP A 58 2.93 -5.81 -7.62
N ASN A 59 2.22 -6.40 -6.66
CA ASN A 59 1.19 -5.71 -5.87
C ASN A 59 1.68 -5.22 -4.50
N ASP A 60 2.98 -5.38 -4.20
CA ASP A 60 3.53 -4.97 -2.91
C ASP A 60 3.66 -3.45 -2.80
N ALA A 61 3.47 -2.91 -1.59
CA ALA A 61 3.71 -1.51 -1.31
C ALA A 61 5.22 -1.18 -1.39
N VAL A 62 5.55 -0.04 -1.99
CA VAL A 62 6.95 0.36 -2.23
C VAL A 62 7.35 1.52 -1.32
N HIS A 63 8.48 1.38 -0.62
CA HIS A 63 9.06 2.47 0.17
C HIS A 63 9.93 3.43 -0.67
N LYS A 64 10.07 4.68 -0.23
CA LYS A 64 10.77 5.76 -0.96
C LYS A 64 12.21 5.42 -1.38
N LYS A 65 12.96 4.72 -0.53
CA LYS A 65 14.35 4.32 -0.83
C LYS A 65 14.44 3.43 -2.08
N TYR A 66 13.58 2.44 -2.22
CA TYR A 66 13.56 1.54 -3.37
C TYR A 66 13.31 2.31 -4.66
N LEU A 67 12.32 3.21 -4.67
CA LEU A 67 12.03 4.06 -5.83
C LEU A 67 13.25 4.91 -6.25
N ARG A 68 13.97 5.50 -5.29
CA ARG A 68 15.18 6.29 -5.60
C ARG A 68 16.28 5.43 -6.23
N GLU A 69 16.49 4.21 -5.74
CA GLU A 69 17.49 3.29 -6.29
C GLU A 69 17.15 2.86 -7.73
N GLN A 70 15.87 2.58 -8.00
CA GLN A 70 15.41 2.28 -9.36
C GLN A 70 15.61 3.49 -10.30
N ILE A 71 15.26 4.70 -9.87
CA ILE A 71 15.45 5.93 -10.66
C ILE A 71 16.93 6.20 -10.94
N ASN A 72 17.79 6.07 -9.94
CA ASN A 72 19.23 6.27 -10.11
C ASN A 72 19.82 5.26 -11.10
N SER A 73 19.33 4.01 -11.09
CA SER A 73 19.75 2.98 -12.05
C SER A 73 19.37 3.33 -13.50
N ILE A 74 18.31 4.12 -13.70
CA ILE A 74 17.93 4.65 -15.02
C ILE A 74 18.83 5.83 -15.40
N GLU A 75 19.14 6.73 -14.47
CA GLU A 75 20.01 7.89 -14.72
C GLU A 75 21.41 7.48 -15.18
N VAL A 76 21.93 6.35 -14.68
CA VAL A 76 23.22 5.78 -15.07
C VAL A 76 23.22 5.19 -16.50
N LYS A 77 22.05 4.88 -17.09
CA LYS A 77 21.98 4.40 -18.48
C LYS A 77 22.13 5.51 -19.52
N VAL A 78 22.08 6.78 -19.12
CA VAL A 78 22.32 7.92 -20.02
C VAL A 78 23.80 8.01 -20.42
N ASP A 79 24.70 7.66 -19.51
CA ASP A 79 26.15 7.70 -19.77
C ASP A 79 26.61 6.64 -20.79
N SER A 80 25.78 5.62 -21.03
CA SER A 80 25.98 4.58 -22.05
C SER A 80 25.18 4.82 -23.34
N ILE A 81 24.49 5.96 -23.48
CA ILE A 81 23.84 6.32 -24.74
C ILE A 81 24.92 6.67 -25.76
N PHE A 82 25.23 5.71 -26.63
CA PHE A 82 26.13 5.93 -27.75
C PHE A 82 25.41 6.75 -28.83
N PHE A 83 25.77 8.03 -28.97
CA PHE A 83 25.35 8.84 -30.12
C PHE A 83 26.09 8.38 -31.38
N ARG A 84 25.44 7.58 -32.22
CA ARG A 84 25.99 7.18 -33.52
C ARG A 84 25.86 8.35 -34.49
N GLN A 85 26.99 8.94 -34.91
CA GLN A 85 26.99 10.00 -35.91
C GLN A 85 26.90 9.38 -37.32
N ASN A 86 26.12 9.99 -38.20
CA ASN A 86 26.13 9.64 -39.61
C ASN A 86 27.47 10.10 -40.22
N PRO A 87 28.27 9.19 -40.81
CA PRO A 87 29.62 9.48 -41.27
C PRO A 87 29.70 10.53 -42.40
N ARG A 88 28.56 10.91 -43.02
CA ARG A 88 28.52 11.93 -44.09
C ARG A 88 28.53 13.38 -43.59
N PHE A 89 28.45 13.62 -42.29
CA PHE A 89 28.54 14.98 -41.73
C PHE A 89 29.96 15.27 -41.24
N SER A 90 30.53 16.38 -41.70
CA SER A 90 31.89 16.82 -41.37
C SER A 90 32.04 17.33 -39.93
N ASN A 91 30.95 17.78 -39.31
CA ASN A 91 30.98 18.34 -37.96
C ASN A 91 30.76 17.23 -36.93
N LYS A 92 31.85 16.78 -36.30
CA LYS A 92 31.81 15.76 -35.24
C LYS A 92 31.25 16.37 -33.95
N PHE A 93 30.04 15.96 -33.54
CA PHE A 93 29.48 16.40 -32.26
C PHE A 93 30.34 15.87 -31.09
N ASN A 94 30.58 16.69 -30.07
CA ASN A 94 31.24 16.25 -28.85
C ASN A 94 30.19 15.65 -27.90
N ALA A 95 30.17 14.32 -27.78
CA ALA A 95 29.20 13.60 -26.96
C ALA A 95 29.25 14.00 -25.48
N GLN A 96 30.42 14.34 -24.92
CA GLN A 96 30.53 14.83 -23.55
C GLN A 96 29.82 16.18 -23.37
N LYS A 97 29.96 17.10 -24.33
CA LYS A 97 29.26 18.40 -24.30
C LYS A 97 27.74 18.24 -24.44
N VAL A 98 27.28 17.33 -25.30
CA VAL A 98 25.84 17.04 -25.48
C VAL A 98 25.25 16.43 -24.20
N LEU A 99 25.96 15.49 -23.58
CA LEU A 99 25.54 14.88 -22.32
C LEU A 99 25.49 15.91 -21.17
N GLN A 100 26.50 16.78 -21.06
CA GLN A 100 26.48 17.90 -20.09
C GLN A 100 25.30 18.84 -20.32
N PHE A 101 24.96 19.13 -21.58
CA PHE A 101 23.79 19.95 -21.92
C PHE A 101 22.49 19.27 -21.49
N ILE A 102 22.30 17.99 -21.80
CA ILE A 102 21.11 17.22 -21.39
C ILE A 102 20.98 17.16 -19.87
N LYS A 103 22.07 16.88 -19.14
CA LYS A 103 22.09 16.87 -17.67
C LYS A 103 21.71 18.24 -17.08
N LYS A 104 22.13 19.34 -17.72
CA LYS A 104 21.81 20.71 -17.30
C LYS A 104 20.34 21.10 -17.55
N CYS A 105 19.67 20.48 -18.53
CA CYS A 105 18.28 20.78 -18.90
C CYS A 105 17.24 19.93 -18.14
N ARG A 106 17.64 18.94 -17.35
CA ARG A 106 16.73 18.12 -16.55
C ARG A 106 16.48 18.79 -15.20
N ILE A 107 15.35 19.49 -15.10
CA ILE A 107 14.74 20.01 -13.86
C ILE A 107 14.06 18.84 -13.13
#